data_AF-A0A8C4NEJ7-F1
#
_entry.id   AF-A0A8C4NEJ7-F1
#
_cell.length_a   1.000
_cell.length_b   1.000
_cell.length_c   1.000
_cell.angle_alpha   90.00
_cell.angle_beta   90.00
_cell.angle_gamma   90.00
#
_symmetry.space_group_name_H-M   'P 1'
#
loop_
_entity.id
_entity.type
_entity.pdbx_description
1 polymer ?
#
loop_
_entity_poly.entity_id
_entity_poly.type
_entity_poly.pdbx_seq_one_letter_code
_entity_poly.pdbx_strand_id
1 'polypeptide(L)'
;MATVVAVVPQYNEAWYLSLLGFAENFRTASPPKIKLCVHCLQAIFQFKPGPRIEARTHLQLGSVLYHHTKNIELARSHLEQAVRALLCQIPSFEDVKFEAASLLAELYCQQNLVDSAKPLLRKAIQISQQTPYWHCRLLFQLAQLHTLEKDLISASDLLGVGAEYARVVGSEYTRVLFLLSKALLLLMERKLQEVHPILSLCGTLVEGWQGNPIQKESLRIFFLVLQVTHYLDAGQMKSVKPCLKQLQQSIQTISTLHDDEILPSNPADLFHWLPKEHMCVLVYLVTVMHSMQAGYLEKTQKYTDKALMQIEKLKILDPSPILSSFQVMLLEHIIMCRLVTGHKALALQEISQACQLCQHSPRLFSTHAAQLHTLLGLYSVSVNCMDSAEAQFTTALRLTTHQELWTYIVTNLASVYIREGNRHQDVSTRHMHSFLPCLHFSMSVTLFLLLLFFALCSSHTEDLGKKGICEILFSYLRYSL
;
A
#
# COMPACT_ATOMS: atom_id res chain seq x y z
N MET A 1 33.32 27.25 -54.28
CA MET A 1 32.52 26.09 -53.85
C MET A 1 32.65 25.95 -52.33
N ALA A 2 31.86 26.71 -51.58
CA ALA A 2 31.73 26.56 -50.13
C ALA A 2 30.33 26.01 -49.87
N THR A 3 30.24 24.74 -49.49
CA THR A 3 28.98 24.09 -49.12
C THR A 3 28.65 24.43 -47.68
N VAL A 4 27.58 25.19 -47.53
CA VAL A 4 26.91 25.59 -46.29
C VAL A 4 26.48 24.33 -45.53
N VAL A 5 27.05 24.13 -44.33
CA VAL A 5 26.50 23.22 -43.32
C VAL A 5 25.24 23.89 -42.79
N ALA A 6 24.08 23.32 -43.11
CA ALA A 6 22.80 23.78 -42.61
C ALA A 6 22.73 23.58 -41.09
N VAL A 7 22.81 24.69 -40.36
CA VAL A 7 22.47 24.77 -38.93
C VAL A 7 20.96 24.57 -38.81
N VAL A 8 20.54 23.44 -38.24
CA VAL A 8 19.14 23.16 -37.89
C VAL A 8 18.73 24.10 -36.75
N PRO A 9 17.55 24.76 -36.80
CA PRO A 9 17.27 25.93 -35.96
C PRO A 9 16.83 25.54 -34.53
N GLN A 10 17.59 25.96 -33.53
CA GLN A 10 17.29 25.86 -32.08
C GLN A 10 16.09 26.73 -31.62
N TYR A 11 15.43 27.48 -32.51
CA TYR A 11 14.37 28.42 -32.16
C TYR A 11 12.97 27.78 -31.99
N ASN A 12 12.77 26.54 -32.45
CA ASN A 12 11.44 25.93 -32.52
C ASN A 12 10.97 25.23 -31.24
N GLU A 13 11.74 25.28 -30.14
CA GLU A 13 11.42 24.64 -28.85
C GLU A 13 11.33 25.65 -27.68
N ALA A 14 11.70 26.92 -27.90
CA ALA A 14 11.72 27.93 -26.85
C ALA A 14 10.32 28.28 -26.32
N TRP A 15 9.31 28.27 -27.19
CA TRP A 15 7.90 28.46 -26.81
C TRP A 15 7.40 27.30 -25.93
N TYR A 16 7.81 26.07 -26.23
CA TYR A 16 7.47 24.88 -25.45
C TYR A 16 8.11 24.93 -24.06
N LEU A 17 9.41 25.21 -23.98
CA LEU A 17 10.13 25.37 -22.71
C LEU A 17 9.54 26.50 -21.85
N SER A 18 9.14 27.62 -22.47
CA SER A 18 8.53 28.74 -21.75
C SER A 18 7.16 28.36 -21.18
N LEU A 19 6.29 27.73 -21.98
CA LEU A 19 4.97 27.29 -21.54
C LEU A 19 5.06 26.20 -20.46
N LEU A 20 6.04 25.30 -20.57
CA LEU A 20 6.34 24.34 -19.50
C LEU A 20 6.81 25.01 -18.22
N GLY A 21 7.72 25.98 -18.32
CA GLY A 21 8.19 26.75 -17.17
C GLY A 21 7.04 27.48 -16.46
N PHE A 22 6.12 28.07 -17.22
CA PHE A 22 4.90 28.67 -16.66
C PHE A 22 3.99 27.62 -16.01
N ALA A 23 3.76 26.48 -16.66
CA ALA A 23 2.94 25.40 -16.12
C ALA A 23 3.50 24.89 -14.78
N GLU A 24 4.82 24.72 -14.69
CA GLU A 24 5.52 24.26 -13.50
C GLU A 24 5.51 25.29 -12.37
N ASN A 25 5.69 26.57 -12.69
CA ASN A 25 5.55 27.67 -11.73
C ASN A 25 4.12 27.75 -11.17
N PHE A 26 3.09 27.56 -12.01
CA PHE A 26 1.70 27.55 -11.53
C PHE A 26 1.38 26.29 -10.70
N ARG A 27 2.08 25.18 -10.93
CA ARG A 27 1.98 23.94 -10.15
C ARG A 27 2.61 24.10 -8.76
N THR A 28 3.75 24.78 -8.66
CA THR A 28 4.53 24.94 -7.42
C THR A 28 4.16 26.20 -6.62
N ALA A 29 3.39 27.13 -7.19
CA ALA A 29 2.89 28.31 -6.49
C ALA A 29 2.07 27.95 -5.23
N SER A 30 2.16 28.78 -4.20
CA SER A 30 1.35 28.67 -2.98
C SER A 30 0.35 29.84 -2.91
N PRO A 31 -0.97 29.62 -3.13
CA PRO A 31 -1.65 28.36 -3.44
C PRO A 31 -1.54 27.94 -4.92
N PRO A 32 -1.61 26.63 -5.23
CA PRO A 32 -1.39 26.10 -6.57
C PRO A 32 -2.53 26.47 -7.52
N LYS A 33 -2.19 27.07 -8.67
CA LYS A 33 -3.15 27.52 -9.69
C LYS A 33 -3.28 26.49 -10.80
N ILE A 34 -3.78 25.31 -10.45
CA ILE A 34 -3.88 24.13 -11.34
C ILE A 34 -4.66 24.43 -12.64
N LYS A 35 -5.71 25.25 -12.59
CA LYS A 35 -6.46 25.62 -13.81
C LYS A 35 -5.59 26.35 -14.84
N LEU A 36 -4.70 27.24 -14.38
CA LEU A 36 -3.79 27.98 -15.27
C LEU A 36 -2.69 27.06 -15.82
N CYS A 37 -2.19 26.12 -15.00
CA CYS A 37 -1.28 25.07 -15.44
C CYS A 37 -1.91 24.25 -16.59
N VAL A 38 -3.16 23.80 -16.44
CA VAL A 38 -3.91 23.08 -17.49
C VAL A 38 -4.07 23.94 -18.75
N HIS A 39 -4.39 25.22 -18.62
CA HIS A 39 -4.50 26.11 -19.78
C HIS A 39 -3.17 26.31 -20.52
N CYS A 40 -2.05 26.45 -19.79
CA CYS A 40 -0.71 26.52 -20.40
C CYS A 40 -0.37 25.26 -21.18
N LEU A 41 -0.69 24.08 -20.63
CA LEU A 41 -0.47 22.79 -21.30
C LEU A 41 -1.43 22.60 -22.50
N GLN A 42 -2.67 23.07 -22.41
CA GLN A 42 -3.61 23.04 -23.53
C GLN A 42 -3.19 23.97 -24.68
N ALA A 43 -2.59 25.12 -24.36
CA ALA A 43 -2.10 26.07 -25.35
C ALA A 43 -1.00 25.47 -26.25
N ILE A 44 -0.21 24.52 -25.72
CA ILE A 44 0.83 23.82 -26.49
C ILE A 44 0.23 23.11 -27.71
N PHE A 45 -0.97 22.53 -27.61
CA PHE A 45 -1.61 21.83 -28.74
C PHE A 45 -2.03 22.77 -29.87
N GLN A 46 -2.25 24.07 -29.60
CA GLN A 46 -2.62 25.04 -30.63
C GLN A 46 -1.47 25.29 -31.63
N PHE A 47 -0.23 25.04 -31.22
CA PHE A 47 0.97 25.19 -32.05
C PHE A 47 1.30 23.95 -32.89
N LYS A 48 0.46 22.90 -32.86
CA LYS A 48 0.67 21.62 -33.57
C LYS A 48 2.09 21.06 -33.36
N PRO A 49 2.45 20.69 -32.11
CA PRO A 49 3.77 20.17 -31.79
C PRO A 49 4.10 18.90 -32.57
N GLY A 50 5.39 18.61 -32.73
CA GLY A 50 5.84 17.30 -33.21
C GLY A 50 5.42 16.17 -32.25
N PRO A 51 5.39 14.91 -32.72
CA PRO A 51 4.77 13.78 -31.99
C PRO A 51 5.42 13.48 -30.63
N ARG A 52 6.73 13.79 -30.47
CA ARG A 52 7.44 13.67 -29.19
C ARG A 52 6.91 14.63 -28.12
N ILE A 53 6.73 15.89 -28.52
CA ILE A 53 6.28 16.97 -27.63
C ILE A 53 4.79 16.78 -27.32
N GLU A 54 4.00 16.37 -28.31
CA GLU A 54 2.58 16.04 -28.15
C GLU A 54 2.37 14.93 -27.10
N ALA A 55 3.10 13.81 -27.22
CA ALA A 55 3.02 12.71 -26.27
C ALA A 55 3.41 13.11 -24.84
N ARG A 56 4.49 13.90 -24.67
CA ARG A 56 4.93 14.38 -23.35
C ARG A 56 3.94 15.36 -22.73
N THR A 57 3.36 16.24 -23.54
CA THR A 57 2.34 17.19 -23.11
C THR A 57 1.07 16.45 -22.67
N HIS A 58 0.65 15.42 -23.41
CA HIS A 58 -0.48 14.57 -23.01
C HIS A 58 -0.22 13.82 -21.70
N LEU A 59 0.99 13.30 -21.48
CA LEU A 59 1.37 12.69 -20.20
C LEU A 59 1.29 13.70 -19.06
N GLN A 60 1.89 14.88 -19.21
CA GLN A 60 1.88 15.93 -18.18
C GLN A 60 0.47 16.42 -17.88
N LEU A 61 -0.35 16.65 -18.91
CA LEU A 61 -1.74 17.06 -18.75
C LEU A 61 -2.57 15.97 -18.08
N GLY A 62 -2.41 14.72 -18.50
CA GLY A 62 -3.03 13.56 -17.87
C GLY A 62 -2.66 13.42 -16.40
N SER A 63 -1.38 13.57 -16.07
CA SER A 63 -0.88 13.54 -14.69
C SER A 63 -1.44 14.69 -13.86
N VAL A 64 -1.42 15.94 -14.35
CA VAL A 64 -1.98 17.09 -13.61
C VAL A 64 -3.48 16.92 -13.39
N LEU A 65 -4.23 16.50 -14.41
CA LEU A 65 -5.67 16.27 -14.29
C LEU A 65 -5.97 15.15 -13.29
N TYR A 66 -5.21 14.06 -13.33
CA TYR A 66 -5.35 12.94 -12.41
C TYR A 66 -5.09 13.33 -10.95
N HIS A 67 -3.98 14.01 -10.68
CA HIS A 67 -3.58 14.32 -9.30
C HIS A 67 -4.39 15.46 -8.67
N HIS A 68 -4.85 16.41 -9.48
CA HIS A 68 -5.37 17.68 -8.97
C HIS A 68 -6.83 17.97 -9.32
N THR A 69 -7.48 17.15 -10.15
CA THR A 69 -8.87 17.38 -10.55
C THR A 69 -9.74 16.14 -10.38
N LYS A 70 -11.06 16.31 -10.39
CA LYS A 70 -12.03 15.21 -10.37
C LYS A 70 -12.38 14.70 -11.79
N ASN A 71 -11.73 15.21 -12.83
CA ASN A 71 -12.06 14.95 -14.23
C ASN A 71 -11.31 13.71 -14.75
N ILE A 72 -11.71 12.54 -14.25
CA ILE A 72 -11.04 11.25 -14.50
C ILE A 72 -11.13 10.85 -15.99
N GLU A 73 -12.23 11.15 -16.67
CA GLU A 73 -12.43 10.83 -18.09
C GLU A 73 -11.50 11.61 -19.02
N LEU A 74 -11.32 12.91 -18.77
CA LEU A 74 -10.40 13.74 -19.54
C LEU A 74 -8.95 13.31 -19.32
N ALA A 75 -8.57 13.01 -18.08
CA ALA A 75 -7.24 12.47 -17.76
C ALA A 75 -6.98 11.17 -18.52
N ARG A 76 -7.95 10.25 -18.52
CA ARG A 76 -7.87 8.98 -19.26
C ARG A 76 -7.71 9.19 -20.76
N SER A 77 -8.51 10.06 -21.37
CA SER A 77 -8.44 10.31 -22.82
C SER A 77 -7.04 10.81 -23.26
N HIS A 78 -6.43 11.70 -22.47
CA HIS A 78 -5.09 12.21 -22.75
C HIS A 78 -4.02 11.15 -22.53
N LEU A 79 -4.16 10.29 -21.52
CA LEU A 79 -3.21 9.19 -21.29
C LEU A 79 -3.33 8.09 -22.35
N GLU A 80 -4.54 7.77 -22.80
CA GLU A 80 -4.75 6.87 -23.95
C GLU A 80 -4.14 7.45 -25.23
N GLN A 81 -4.27 8.76 -25.46
CA GLN A 81 -3.63 9.47 -26.57
C GLN A 81 -2.10 9.45 -26.46
N ALA A 82 -1.54 9.66 -25.27
CA ALA A 82 -0.10 9.54 -25.03
C ALA A 82 0.38 8.12 -25.37
N VAL A 83 -0.27 7.09 -24.85
CA VAL A 83 0.08 5.67 -25.12
C VAL A 83 -0.09 5.33 -26.60
N ARG A 84 -1.14 5.82 -27.29
CA ARG A 84 -1.35 5.61 -28.74
C ARG A 84 -0.28 6.29 -29.59
N ALA A 85 0.04 7.55 -29.30
CA ALA A 85 1.06 8.31 -30.02
C ALA A 85 2.44 7.64 -29.88
N LEU A 86 2.70 6.98 -28.74
CA LEU A 86 3.97 6.33 -28.42
C LEU A 86 4.12 4.91 -29.01
N LEU A 87 3.05 4.30 -29.51
CA LEU A 87 3.12 3.07 -30.31
C LEU A 87 3.69 3.33 -31.72
N CYS A 88 3.85 4.59 -32.15
CA CYS A 88 4.38 4.98 -33.46
C CYS A 88 5.93 4.92 -33.58
N GLN A 89 6.61 4.04 -32.84
CA GLN A 89 8.04 3.74 -32.99
C GLN A 89 8.96 4.97 -33.02
N ILE A 90 8.93 5.79 -31.96
CA ILE A 90 9.97 6.80 -31.77
C ILE A 90 11.09 6.15 -30.94
N PRO A 91 12.26 5.82 -31.53
CA PRO A 91 13.39 5.34 -30.75
C PRO A 91 13.84 6.42 -29.77
N SER A 92 14.29 5.99 -28.57
CA SER A 92 14.78 6.80 -27.45
C SER A 92 13.74 7.55 -26.59
N PHE A 93 12.48 7.10 -26.54
CA PHE A 93 11.42 7.74 -25.75
C PHE A 93 10.60 6.73 -24.92
N GLU A 94 11.27 5.71 -24.37
CA GLU A 94 10.62 4.60 -23.66
C GLU A 94 10.16 4.98 -22.23
N ASP A 95 10.84 5.90 -21.54
CA ASP A 95 10.46 6.31 -20.17
C ASP A 95 9.05 6.91 -20.10
N VAL A 96 8.75 7.86 -21.00
CA VAL A 96 7.43 8.53 -21.08
C VAL A 96 6.32 7.55 -21.44
N LYS A 97 6.65 6.49 -22.18
CA LYS A 97 5.71 5.44 -22.58
C LYS A 97 5.37 4.51 -21.42
N PHE A 98 6.36 4.09 -20.64
CA PHE A 98 6.12 3.27 -19.44
C PHE A 98 5.45 4.07 -18.33
N GLU A 99 5.78 5.35 -18.18
CA GLU A 99 5.11 6.26 -17.25
C GLU A 99 3.62 6.44 -17.61
N ALA A 100 3.33 6.73 -18.89
CA ALA A 100 1.95 6.85 -19.37
C ALA A 100 1.16 5.55 -19.18
N ALA A 101 1.77 4.39 -19.46
CA ALA A 101 1.15 3.09 -19.26
C ALA A 101 0.89 2.80 -17.77
N SER A 102 1.82 3.15 -16.89
CA SER A 102 1.68 3.00 -15.43
C SER A 102 0.50 3.83 -14.90
N LEU A 103 0.45 5.12 -15.25
CA LEU A 103 -0.63 6.01 -14.81
C LEU A 103 -2.00 5.61 -15.38
N LEU A 104 -2.03 5.16 -16.63
CA LEU A 104 -3.26 4.67 -17.24
C LEU A 104 -3.77 3.39 -16.56
N ALA A 105 -2.88 2.48 -16.18
CA ALA A 105 -3.24 1.29 -15.42
C ALA A 105 -3.77 1.64 -14.02
N GLU A 106 -3.19 2.62 -13.32
CA GLU A 106 -3.72 3.13 -12.04
C GLU A 106 -5.14 3.71 -12.19
N LEU A 107 -5.37 4.51 -13.24
CA LEU A 107 -6.70 5.03 -13.57
C LEU A 107 -7.72 3.92 -13.83
N TYR A 108 -7.33 2.88 -14.55
CA TYR A 108 -8.19 1.72 -14.77
C TYR A 108 -8.53 1.01 -13.45
N CYS A 109 -7.59 0.90 -12.52
CA CYS A 109 -7.85 0.38 -11.18
C CYS A 109 -8.87 1.23 -10.40
N GLN A 110 -8.72 2.57 -10.42
CA GLN A 110 -9.71 3.47 -9.81
C GLN A 110 -11.11 3.26 -10.40
N GLN A 111 -11.20 3.02 -11.70
CA GLN A 111 -12.45 2.81 -12.42
C GLN A 111 -12.99 1.38 -12.33
N ASN A 112 -12.33 0.47 -11.62
CA ASN A 112 -12.67 -0.97 -11.56
C ASN A 112 -12.55 -1.72 -12.90
N LEU A 113 -11.81 -1.19 -13.87
CA LEU A 113 -11.63 -1.77 -15.20
C LEU A 113 -10.32 -2.58 -15.30
N VAL A 114 -10.13 -3.56 -14.41
CA VAL A 114 -8.88 -4.32 -14.29
C VAL A 114 -8.56 -5.13 -15.55
N ASP A 115 -9.60 -5.64 -16.24
CA ASP A 115 -9.48 -6.40 -17.49
C ASP A 115 -8.78 -5.61 -18.62
N SER A 116 -8.93 -4.29 -18.63
CA SER A 116 -8.32 -3.40 -19.63
C SER A 116 -6.87 -3.05 -19.29
N ALA A 117 -6.53 -3.02 -17.99
CA ALA A 117 -5.19 -2.67 -17.52
C ALA A 117 -4.16 -3.79 -17.74
N LYS A 118 -4.56 -5.06 -17.54
CA LYS A 118 -3.67 -6.22 -17.69
C LYS A 118 -3.02 -6.36 -19.08
N PRO A 119 -3.76 -6.34 -20.21
CA PRO A 119 -3.15 -6.49 -21.53
C PRO A 119 -2.22 -5.31 -21.86
N LEU A 120 -2.54 -4.11 -21.37
CA LEU A 120 -1.69 -2.93 -21.50
C LEU A 120 -0.34 -3.13 -20.80
N LEU A 121 -0.36 -3.55 -19.52
CA LEU A 121 0.86 -3.79 -18.75
C LEU A 121 1.68 -4.96 -19.31
N ARG A 122 1.03 -6.07 -19.74
CA ARG A 122 1.75 -7.20 -20.36
C ARG A 122 2.50 -6.78 -21.62
N LYS A 123 1.89 -5.94 -22.46
CA LYS A 123 2.54 -5.39 -23.66
C LYS A 123 3.70 -4.46 -23.28
N ALA A 124 3.54 -3.65 -22.23
CA ALA A 124 4.62 -2.78 -21.75
C ALA A 124 5.82 -3.59 -21.21
N ILE A 125 5.57 -4.66 -20.45
CA ILE A 125 6.59 -5.55 -19.89
C ILE A 125 7.42 -6.26 -20.98
N GLN A 126 6.78 -6.65 -22.10
CA GLN A 126 7.48 -7.25 -23.23
C GLN A 126 8.52 -6.32 -23.86
N ILE A 127 8.27 -5.00 -23.82
CA ILE A 127 9.12 -4.00 -24.47
C ILE A 127 10.17 -3.44 -23.47
N SER A 128 9.85 -3.42 -22.17
CA SER A 128 10.68 -2.77 -21.14
C SER A 128 11.93 -3.56 -20.71
N GLN A 129 12.22 -4.73 -21.30
CA GLN A 129 13.34 -5.59 -20.90
C GLN A 129 14.71 -4.88 -20.92
N GLN A 130 14.87 -3.86 -21.77
CA GLN A 130 16.09 -3.06 -21.92
C GLN A 130 16.23 -1.94 -20.86
N THR A 131 15.17 -1.65 -20.10
CA THR A 131 15.11 -0.61 -19.07
C THR A 131 14.78 -1.25 -17.71
N PRO A 132 15.78 -1.68 -16.93
CA PRO A 132 15.57 -2.48 -15.72
C PRO A 132 14.63 -1.86 -14.68
N TYR A 133 14.72 -0.54 -14.49
CA TYR A 133 13.83 0.19 -13.57
C TYR A 133 12.35 0.01 -13.95
N TRP A 134 11.98 0.40 -15.17
CA TRP A 134 10.59 0.30 -15.63
C TRP A 134 10.11 -1.14 -15.74
N HIS A 135 10.98 -2.08 -16.09
CA HIS A 135 10.63 -3.50 -16.11
C HIS A 135 10.20 -4.00 -14.73
N CYS A 136 11.01 -3.76 -13.70
CA CYS A 136 10.68 -4.12 -12.32
C CYS A 136 9.41 -3.41 -11.83
N ARG A 137 9.23 -2.13 -12.16
CA ARG A 137 8.03 -1.35 -11.77
C ARG A 137 6.76 -1.96 -12.35
N LEU A 138 6.74 -2.23 -13.65
CA LEU A 138 5.58 -2.77 -14.35
C LEU A 138 5.26 -4.20 -13.88
N LEU A 139 6.28 -4.99 -13.52
CA LEU A 139 6.09 -6.31 -12.91
C LEU A 139 5.41 -6.21 -11.54
N PHE A 140 5.87 -5.31 -10.66
CA PHE A 140 5.20 -5.07 -9.38
C PHE A 140 3.75 -4.61 -9.59
N GLN A 141 3.53 -3.68 -10.50
CA GLN A 141 2.19 -3.16 -10.80
C GLN A 141 1.26 -4.27 -11.35
N LEU A 142 1.75 -5.13 -12.23
CA LEU A 142 0.97 -6.25 -12.76
C LEU A 142 0.69 -7.31 -11.69
N ALA A 143 1.69 -7.65 -10.86
CA ALA A 143 1.48 -8.52 -9.70
C ALA A 143 0.41 -7.93 -8.79
N GLN A 144 0.44 -6.61 -8.59
CA GLN A 144 -0.58 -5.88 -7.87
C GLN A 144 -1.98 -6.11 -8.43
N LEU A 145 -2.18 -5.98 -9.75
CA LEU A 145 -3.45 -6.26 -10.43
C LEU A 145 -3.94 -7.70 -10.24
N HIS A 146 -3.03 -8.68 -10.31
CA HIS A 146 -3.38 -10.08 -10.09
C HIS A 146 -3.78 -10.33 -8.63
N THR A 147 -3.08 -9.71 -7.69
CA THR A 147 -3.48 -9.64 -6.29
C THR A 147 -4.90 -9.07 -6.24
N LEU A 148 -5.22 -7.93 -6.87
CA LEU A 148 -6.58 -7.35 -6.84
C LEU A 148 -7.69 -8.32 -7.23
N GLU A 149 -7.47 -9.18 -8.23
CA GLU A 149 -8.45 -10.17 -8.68
C GLU A 149 -8.46 -11.46 -7.85
N LYS A 150 -7.75 -11.50 -6.72
CA LYS A 150 -7.51 -12.69 -5.88
C LYS A 150 -6.75 -13.82 -6.57
N ASP A 151 -6.12 -13.54 -7.70
CA ASP A 151 -5.28 -14.48 -8.43
C ASP A 151 -3.85 -14.42 -7.87
N LEU A 152 -3.71 -14.94 -6.64
CA LEU A 152 -2.47 -14.91 -5.86
C LEU A 152 -1.39 -15.84 -6.44
N ILE A 153 -1.79 -16.89 -7.17
CA ILE A 153 -0.87 -17.80 -7.85
C ILE A 153 -0.12 -17.04 -8.95
N SER A 154 -0.85 -16.41 -9.88
CA SER A 154 -0.20 -15.64 -10.96
C SER A 154 0.61 -14.47 -10.44
N ALA A 155 0.16 -13.82 -9.35
CA ALA A 155 0.93 -12.77 -8.69
C ALA A 155 2.25 -13.29 -8.11
N SER A 156 2.23 -14.44 -7.43
CA SER A 156 3.41 -15.10 -6.87
C SER A 156 4.41 -15.54 -7.95
N ASP A 157 3.91 -16.05 -9.07
CA ASP A 157 4.73 -16.44 -10.22
C ASP A 157 5.40 -15.22 -10.88
N LEU A 158 4.66 -14.12 -11.08
CA LEU A 158 5.19 -12.86 -11.61
C LEU A 158 6.30 -12.28 -10.72
N LEU A 159 6.13 -12.32 -9.40
CA LEU A 159 7.18 -11.89 -8.46
C LEU A 159 8.40 -12.80 -8.51
N GLY A 160 8.22 -14.10 -8.77
CA GLY A 160 9.30 -15.04 -9.04
C GLY A 160 10.10 -14.68 -10.30
N VAL A 161 9.41 -14.34 -11.39
CA VAL A 161 10.03 -13.85 -12.63
C VAL A 161 10.81 -12.55 -12.39
N GLY A 162 10.24 -11.62 -11.61
CA GLY A 162 10.91 -10.38 -11.23
C GLY A 162 12.17 -10.60 -10.40
N ALA A 163 12.14 -11.53 -9.45
CA ALA A 163 13.32 -11.89 -8.65
C ALA A 163 14.46 -12.46 -9.51
N GLU A 164 14.12 -13.29 -10.50
CA GLU A 164 15.10 -13.86 -11.43
C GLU A 164 15.66 -12.81 -12.39
N TYR A 165 14.82 -11.90 -12.89
CA TYR A 165 15.27 -10.77 -13.69
C TYR A 165 16.25 -9.87 -12.90
N ALA A 166 15.91 -9.52 -11.66
CA ALA A 166 16.77 -8.71 -10.79
C ALA A 166 18.13 -9.39 -10.52
N ARG A 167 18.15 -10.73 -10.40
CA ARG A 167 19.38 -11.53 -10.32
C ARG A 167 20.24 -11.39 -11.57
N VAL A 168 19.65 -11.45 -12.76
CA VAL A 168 20.36 -11.31 -14.05
C VAL A 168 20.93 -9.90 -14.22
N VAL A 169 20.21 -8.87 -13.78
CA VAL A 169 20.65 -7.46 -13.82
C VAL A 169 21.69 -7.15 -12.74
N GLY A 170 21.90 -8.04 -11.77
CA GLY A 170 22.85 -7.85 -10.67
C GLY A 170 22.35 -6.90 -9.58
N SER A 171 21.03 -6.72 -9.47
CA SER A 171 20.38 -5.94 -8.40
C SER A 171 19.91 -6.87 -7.29
N GLU A 172 20.79 -7.12 -6.31
CA GLU A 172 20.45 -7.96 -5.16
C GLU A 172 19.39 -7.29 -4.26
N TYR A 173 19.37 -5.96 -4.16
CA TYR A 173 18.37 -5.22 -3.38
C TYR A 173 16.95 -5.47 -3.91
N THR A 174 16.74 -5.23 -5.21
CA THR A 174 15.42 -5.41 -5.85
C THR A 174 15.01 -6.88 -5.88
N ARG A 175 15.98 -7.80 -6.02
CA ARG A 175 15.73 -9.24 -5.91
C ARG A 175 15.15 -9.60 -4.54
N VAL A 176 15.73 -9.10 -3.46
CA VAL A 176 15.21 -9.34 -2.10
C VAL A 176 13.82 -8.72 -1.95
N LEU A 177 13.56 -7.53 -2.50
CA LEU A 177 12.20 -6.94 -2.48
C LEU A 177 11.17 -7.84 -3.16
N PHE A 178 11.48 -8.42 -4.33
CA PHE A 178 10.59 -9.36 -5.02
C PHE A 178 10.36 -10.63 -4.19
N LEU A 179 11.40 -11.20 -3.59
CA LEU A 179 11.29 -12.42 -2.77
C LEU A 179 10.49 -12.18 -1.48
N LEU A 180 10.72 -11.05 -0.80
CA LEU A 180 9.95 -10.68 0.39
C LEU A 180 8.47 -10.42 0.04
N SER A 181 8.22 -9.77 -1.11
CA SER A 181 6.86 -9.55 -1.61
C SER A 181 6.18 -10.86 -2.00
N LYS A 182 6.92 -11.84 -2.53
CA LYS A 182 6.40 -13.19 -2.79
C LYS A 182 6.07 -13.92 -1.48
N ALA A 183 6.98 -13.87 -0.50
CA ALA A 183 6.76 -14.45 0.82
C ALA A 183 5.50 -13.88 1.50
N LEU A 184 5.27 -12.58 1.33
CA LEU A 184 4.09 -11.88 1.81
C LEU A 184 2.78 -12.43 1.21
N LEU A 185 2.71 -12.62 -0.11
CA LEU A 185 1.53 -13.22 -0.75
C LEU A 185 1.33 -14.68 -0.32
N LEU A 186 2.40 -15.45 -0.18
CA LEU A 186 2.32 -16.85 0.27
C LEU A 186 1.87 -16.98 1.75
N LEU A 187 2.24 -16.02 2.61
CA LEU A 187 1.72 -15.92 3.98
C LEU A 187 0.21 -15.66 3.99
N MET A 188 -0.27 -14.80 3.09
CA MET A 188 -1.71 -14.57 2.94
C MET A 188 -2.47 -15.82 2.50
N GLU A 189 -1.90 -16.63 1.59
CA GLU A 189 -2.46 -17.93 1.19
C GLU A 189 -2.29 -19.02 2.27
N ARG A 190 -1.60 -18.73 3.37
CA ARG A 190 -1.23 -19.69 4.43
C ARG A 190 -0.43 -20.89 3.92
N LYS A 191 0.32 -20.73 2.82
CA LYS A 191 1.20 -21.78 2.26
C LYS A 191 2.55 -21.84 2.98
N LEU A 192 2.52 -22.21 4.26
CA LEU A 192 3.69 -22.16 5.16
C LEU A 192 4.89 -22.97 4.64
N GLN A 193 4.65 -24.10 3.96
CA GLN A 193 5.72 -24.96 3.41
C GLN A 193 6.58 -24.25 2.35
N GLU A 194 5.98 -23.36 1.54
CA GLU A 194 6.69 -22.61 0.51
C GLU A 194 7.31 -21.32 1.04
N VAL A 195 6.74 -20.75 2.11
CA VAL A 195 7.23 -19.51 2.73
C VAL A 195 8.58 -19.72 3.43
N HIS A 196 8.74 -20.78 4.21
CA HIS A 196 9.95 -21.03 4.99
C HIS A 196 11.25 -21.03 4.17
N PRO A 197 11.37 -21.73 3.01
CA PRO A 197 12.59 -21.70 2.21
C PRO A 197 12.86 -20.30 1.63
N ILE A 198 11.82 -19.55 1.25
CA ILE A 198 11.97 -18.19 0.73
C ILE A 198 12.45 -17.24 1.83
N LEU A 199 11.89 -17.31 3.04
CA LEU A 199 12.33 -16.50 4.17
C LEU A 199 13.76 -16.86 4.60
N SER A 200 14.13 -18.15 4.59
CA SER A 200 15.51 -18.56 4.88
C SER A 200 16.50 -17.99 3.86
N LEU A 201 16.14 -17.99 2.58
CA LEU A 201 16.94 -17.39 1.53
C LEU A 201 17.03 -15.87 1.68
N CYS A 202 15.92 -15.19 2.00
CA CYS A 202 15.93 -13.75 2.23
C CYS A 202 16.83 -13.38 3.41
N GLY A 203 16.81 -14.17 4.49
CA GLY A 203 17.68 -13.95 5.65
C GLY A 203 19.17 -13.95 5.29
N THR A 204 19.62 -14.96 4.53
CA THR A 204 21.03 -15.03 4.11
C THR A 204 21.43 -13.90 3.17
N LEU A 205 20.54 -13.52 2.24
CA LEU A 205 20.77 -12.41 1.31
C LEU A 205 20.83 -11.06 2.04
N VAL A 206 19.95 -10.80 3.00
CA VAL A 206 19.94 -9.54 3.78
C VAL A 206 21.17 -9.42 4.67
N GLU A 207 21.61 -10.51 5.31
CA GLU A 207 22.81 -10.50 6.15
C GLU A 207 24.08 -10.26 5.33
N GLY A 208 24.20 -10.94 4.18
CA GLY A 208 25.35 -10.86 3.28
C GLY A 208 25.44 -9.58 2.46
N TRP A 209 24.39 -8.76 2.42
CA TRP A 209 24.37 -7.55 1.60
C TRP A 209 25.24 -6.42 2.19
N GLN A 210 26.11 -5.84 1.36
CA GLN A 210 27.05 -4.77 1.74
C GLN A 210 26.78 -3.43 1.03
N GLY A 211 25.54 -3.19 0.57
CA GLY A 211 25.17 -1.94 -0.08
C GLY A 211 24.86 -0.80 0.90
N ASN A 212 24.08 0.19 0.44
CA ASN A 212 23.73 1.39 1.22
C ASN A 212 23.09 1.02 2.57
N PRO A 213 23.60 1.52 3.72
CA PRO A 213 23.09 1.16 5.04
C PRO A 213 21.58 1.42 5.23
N ILE A 214 21.02 2.47 4.59
CA ILE A 214 19.59 2.80 4.67
C ILE A 214 18.76 1.71 3.99
N GLN A 215 19.15 1.32 2.78
CA GLN A 215 18.52 0.23 2.04
C GLN A 215 18.66 -1.11 2.76
N LYS A 216 19.75 -1.34 3.50
CA LYS A 216 19.98 -2.58 4.25
C LYS A 216 18.99 -2.69 5.38
N GLU A 217 18.90 -1.62 6.18
CA GLU A 217 17.96 -1.56 7.29
C GLU A 217 16.50 -1.56 6.79
N SER A 218 16.23 -0.94 5.65
CA SER A 218 14.94 -1.00 4.97
C SER A 218 14.51 -2.43 4.61
N LEU A 219 15.40 -3.24 3.99
CA LEU A 219 15.12 -4.66 3.71
C LEU A 219 14.98 -5.48 4.99
N ARG A 220 15.84 -5.20 5.98
CA ARG A 220 15.82 -5.88 7.27
C ARG A 220 14.51 -5.63 8.03
N ILE A 221 14.02 -4.39 8.04
CA ILE A 221 12.72 -4.02 8.61
C ILE A 221 11.63 -4.82 7.90
N PHE A 222 11.61 -4.85 6.57
CA PHE A 222 10.58 -5.59 5.84
C PHE A 222 10.61 -7.10 6.18
N PHE A 223 11.79 -7.72 6.15
CA PHE A 223 11.99 -9.12 6.54
C PHE A 223 11.51 -9.42 7.96
N LEU A 224 11.93 -8.61 8.94
CA LEU A 224 11.56 -8.79 10.35
C LEU A 224 10.06 -8.60 10.57
N VAL A 225 9.43 -7.67 9.86
CA VAL A 225 7.98 -7.46 9.91
C VAL A 225 7.24 -8.70 9.40
N LEU A 226 7.70 -9.33 8.30
CA LEU A 226 7.13 -10.59 7.81
C LEU A 226 7.32 -11.76 8.78
N GLN A 227 8.48 -11.83 9.44
CA GLN A 227 8.70 -12.86 10.46
C GLN A 227 7.81 -12.67 11.68
N VAL A 228 7.69 -11.43 12.18
CA VAL A 228 6.84 -11.13 13.34
C VAL A 228 5.39 -11.46 13.01
N THR A 229 4.88 -11.03 11.87
CA THR A 229 3.50 -11.32 11.43
C THR A 229 3.25 -12.82 11.30
N HIS A 230 4.15 -13.57 10.65
CA HIS A 230 4.06 -15.03 10.57
C HIS A 230 3.98 -15.69 11.96
N TYR A 231 4.82 -15.28 12.92
CA TYR A 231 4.79 -15.84 14.26
C TYR A 231 3.54 -15.41 15.07
N LEU A 232 3.01 -14.21 14.84
CA LEU A 232 1.76 -13.75 15.45
C LEU A 232 0.57 -14.57 14.94
N ASP A 233 0.52 -14.88 13.65
CA ASP A 233 -0.51 -15.72 13.04
C ASP A 233 -0.45 -17.16 13.56
N ALA A 234 0.77 -17.69 13.72
CA ALA A 234 0.99 -19.00 14.32
C ALA A 234 0.80 -19.02 15.85
N GLY A 235 0.56 -17.87 16.48
CA GLY A 235 0.39 -17.73 17.93
C GLY A 235 1.63 -17.91 18.78
N GLN A 236 2.82 -17.87 18.17
CA GLN A 236 4.09 -18.11 18.83
C GLN A 236 4.66 -16.85 19.49
N MET A 237 3.95 -16.32 20.49
CA MET A 237 4.28 -15.05 21.15
C MET A 237 5.70 -14.99 21.76
N LYS A 238 6.28 -16.14 22.13
CA LYS A 238 7.64 -16.20 22.68
C LYS A 238 8.71 -16.00 21.59
N SER A 239 8.49 -16.56 20.40
CA SER A 239 9.39 -16.48 19.24
C SER A 239 9.41 -15.08 18.60
N VAL A 240 8.36 -14.29 18.80
CA VAL A 240 8.28 -12.90 18.31
C VAL A 240 9.26 -11.97 19.03
N LYS A 241 9.52 -12.17 20.33
CA LYS A 241 10.33 -11.27 21.16
C LYS A 241 11.72 -10.94 20.59
N PRO A 242 12.56 -11.91 20.16
CA PRO A 242 13.87 -11.60 19.58
C PRO A 242 13.75 -10.79 18.27
N CYS A 243 12.83 -11.17 17.38
CA CYS A 243 12.60 -10.48 16.11
C CYS A 243 12.14 -9.03 16.35
N LEU A 244 11.25 -8.82 17.31
CA LEU A 244 10.75 -7.49 17.66
C LEU A 244 11.84 -6.58 18.25
N LYS A 245 12.76 -7.14 19.06
CA LYS A 245 13.91 -6.38 19.57
C LYS A 245 14.83 -5.94 18.43
N GLN A 246 15.10 -6.83 17.49
CA GLN A 246 15.89 -6.49 16.30
C GLN A 246 15.18 -5.41 15.46
N LEU A 247 13.86 -5.50 15.30
CA LEU A 247 13.09 -4.52 14.55
C LEU A 247 13.15 -3.12 15.20
N GLN A 248 13.06 -3.07 16.53
CA GLN A 248 13.19 -1.82 17.30
C GLN A 248 14.60 -1.23 17.24
N GLN A 249 15.64 -2.08 17.15
CA GLN A 249 17.02 -1.63 16.94
C GLN A 249 17.21 -1.09 15.52
N SER A 250 16.73 -1.80 14.50
CA SER A 250 16.81 -1.39 13.09
C SER A 250 16.15 -0.03 12.83
N ILE A 251 14.97 0.23 13.42
CA ILE A 251 14.32 1.54 13.26
C ILE A 251 15.09 2.66 13.98
N GLN A 252 15.76 2.36 15.10
CA GLN A 252 16.60 3.34 15.78
C GLN A 252 17.84 3.67 14.93
N THR A 253 18.45 2.66 14.32
CA THR A 253 19.58 2.83 13.41
C THR A 253 19.18 3.66 12.18
N ILE A 254 18.11 3.28 11.47
CA ILE A 254 17.69 4.01 10.25
C ILE A 254 17.28 5.46 10.55
N SER A 255 16.74 5.75 11.75
CA SER A 255 16.38 7.11 12.16
C SER A 255 17.60 8.01 12.43
N THR A 256 18.78 7.42 12.66
CA THR A 256 20.05 8.15 12.90
C THR A 256 20.89 8.33 11.63
N LEU A 257 20.58 7.58 10.57
CA LEU A 257 21.23 7.72 9.28
C LEU A 257 20.68 8.98 8.59
N HIS A 258 21.58 9.81 8.08
CA HIS A 258 21.21 10.97 7.26
C HIS A 258 21.08 10.51 5.80
N ASP A 259 20.17 11.12 5.04
CA ASP A 259 20.04 10.89 3.60
C ASP A 259 21.23 11.57 2.90
N ASP A 260 22.43 11.00 3.03
CA ASP A 260 23.51 11.38 2.14
C ASP A 260 23.15 10.81 0.76
N GLU A 261 22.92 11.72 -0.21
CA GLU A 261 22.48 11.48 -1.59
C GLU A 261 23.47 10.63 -2.42
N ILE A 262 23.83 9.44 -1.96
CA ILE A 262 24.56 8.48 -2.78
C ILE A 262 23.50 7.78 -3.62
N LEU A 263 23.25 8.33 -4.81
CA LEU A 263 22.44 7.66 -5.82
C LEU A 263 22.96 6.23 -6.02
N PRO A 264 22.07 5.22 -5.98
CA PRO A 264 22.50 3.84 -6.13
C PRO A 264 23.15 3.62 -7.51
N SER A 265 24.21 2.83 -7.54
CA SER A 265 24.98 2.57 -8.78
C SER A 265 24.17 1.80 -9.83
N ASN A 266 23.10 1.10 -9.43
CA ASN A 266 22.20 0.39 -10.34
C ASN A 266 20.85 1.14 -10.44
N PRO A 267 20.37 1.49 -11.64
CA PRO A 267 19.06 2.13 -11.82
C PRO A 267 17.90 1.26 -11.33
N ALA A 268 18.08 -0.05 -11.22
CA ALA A 268 17.09 -0.94 -10.62
C ALA A 268 16.95 -0.73 -9.09
N ASP A 269 17.94 -0.17 -8.40
CA ASP A 269 17.92 -0.01 -6.93
C ASP A 269 17.27 1.31 -6.49
N LEU A 270 16.59 2.03 -7.40
CA LEU A 270 15.84 3.25 -7.09
C LEU A 270 14.52 2.99 -6.35
N PHE A 271 14.06 1.74 -6.25
CA PHE A 271 12.85 1.38 -5.51
C PHE A 271 13.06 1.51 -3.99
N HIS A 272 12.07 2.03 -3.27
CA HIS A 272 12.17 2.27 -1.83
C HIS A 272 10.88 1.90 -1.09
N TRP A 273 10.64 0.62 -0.79
CA TRP A 273 9.30 0.11 -0.43
C TRP A 273 8.45 0.96 0.53
N LEU A 274 9.04 1.64 1.52
CA LEU A 274 8.32 2.58 2.39
C LEU A 274 9.26 3.71 2.84
N PRO A 275 8.80 4.97 2.94
CA PRO A 275 9.59 6.05 3.51
C PRO A 275 9.98 5.76 4.96
N LYS A 276 11.16 6.24 5.40
CA LYS A 276 11.70 6.00 6.75
C LYS A 276 10.73 6.43 7.86
N GLU A 277 9.99 7.51 7.65
CA GLU A 277 9.01 8.04 8.59
C GLU A 277 7.82 7.10 8.74
N HIS A 278 7.33 6.55 7.63
CA HIS A 278 6.23 5.59 7.62
C HIS A 278 6.68 4.24 8.20
N MET A 279 7.93 3.80 7.98
CA MET A 279 8.49 2.61 8.63
C MET A 279 8.46 2.72 10.15
N CYS A 280 8.72 3.90 10.70
CA CYS A 280 8.66 4.11 12.15
C CYS A 280 7.26 3.84 12.71
N VAL A 281 6.23 4.38 12.04
CA VAL A 281 4.82 4.13 12.41
C VAL A 281 4.50 2.64 12.29
N LEU A 282 4.95 1.97 11.22
CA LEU A 282 4.76 0.54 11.01
C LEU A 282 5.35 -0.30 12.16
N VAL A 283 6.59 -0.02 12.57
CA VAL A 283 7.25 -0.75 13.67
C VAL A 283 6.51 -0.56 14.99
N TYR A 284 5.98 0.64 15.25
CA TYR A 284 5.13 0.86 16.42
C TYR A 284 3.83 0.07 16.34
N LEU A 285 3.18 0.03 15.18
CA LEU A 285 1.96 -0.76 14.97
C LEU A 285 2.20 -2.26 15.22
N VAL A 286 3.26 -2.85 14.65
CA VAL A 286 3.62 -4.26 14.90
C VAL A 286 3.91 -4.51 16.39
N THR A 287 4.58 -3.56 17.04
CA THR A 287 4.86 -3.62 18.49
C THR A 287 3.57 -3.62 19.30
N VAL A 288 2.58 -2.80 18.91
CA VAL A 288 1.25 -2.73 19.51
C VAL A 288 0.49 -4.04 19.31
N MET A 289 0.49 -4.58 18.09
CA MET A 289 -0.15 -5.86 17.77
C MET A 289 0.37 -7.00 18.64
N HIS A 290 1.69 -7.16 18.71
CA HIS A 290 2.32 -8.16 19.58
C HIS A 290 2.01 -7.91 21.07
N SER A 291 2.09 -6.66 21.53
CA SER A 291 1.88 -6.32 22.94
C SER A 291 0.44 -6.57 23.38
N MET A 292 -0.54 -6.32 22.52
CA MET A 292 -1.94 -6.60 22.75
C MET A 292 -2.18 -8.11 22.88
N GLN A 293 -1.67 -8.90 21.94
CA GLN A 293 -1.79 -10.37 21.99
C GLN A 293 -1.04 -11.00 23.18
N ALA A 294 0.08 -10.41 23.61
CA ALA A 294 0.85 -10.88 24.76
C ALA A 294 0.28 -10.42 26.12
N GLY A 295 -0.78 -9.60 26.11
CA GLY A 295 -1.38 -9.03 27.33
C GLY A 295 -0.59 -7.90 27.98
N TYR A 296 0.42 -7.32 27.30
CA TYR A 296 1.18 -6.17 27.79
C TYR A 296 0.42 -4.85 27.52
N LEU A 297 -0.64 -4.62 28.29
CA LEU A 297 -1.60 -3.52 28.06
C LEU A 297 -0.95 -2.12 28.22
N GLU A 298 -0.10 -1.91 29.23
CA GLU A 298 0.60 -0.62 29.41
C GLU A 298 1.52 -0.28 28.22
N LYS A 299 2.21 -1.29 27.68
CA LYS A 299 3.06 -1.12 26.48
C LYS A 299 2.22 -0.78 25.27
N THR A 300 1.07 -1.44 25.12
CA THR A 300 0.11 -1.17 24.04
C THR A 300 -0.31 0.28 24.04
N GLN A 301 -0.70 0.83 25.18
CA GLN A 301 -1.07 2.25 25.32
C GLN A 301 0.10 3.17 24.93
N LYS A 302 1.27 2.98 25.56
CA LYS A 302 2.46 3.81 25.34
C LYS A 302 2.91 3.86 23.87
N TYR A 303 2.91 2.72 23.17
CA TYR A 303 3.34 2.68 21.77
C TYR A 303 2.26 3.18 20.81
N THR A 304 0.97 3.03 21.15
CA THR A 304 -0.13 3.63 20.38
C THR A 304 -0.04 5.15 20.42
N ASP A 305 0.12 5.76 21.61
CA ASP A 305 0.20 7.21 21.77
C ASP A 305 1.39 7.79 20.98
N LYS A 306 2.54 7.11 21.01
CA LYS A 306 3.71 7.49 20.21
C LYS A 306 3.43 7.41 18.71
N ALA A 307 2.77 6.36 18.25
CA ALA A 307 2.47 6.16 16.83
C ALA A 307 1.46 7.20 16.32
N LEU A 308 0.40 7.48 17.09
CA LEU A 308 -0.59 8.50 16.75
C LEU A 308 0.04 9.90 16.67
N MET A 309 0.89 10.25 17.64
CA MET A 309 1.62 11.53 17.61
C MET A 309 2.53 11.66 16.37
N GLN A 310 3.18 10.56 15.94
CA GLN A 310 3.97 10.58 14.71
C GLN A 310 3.08 10.70 13.46
N ILE A 311 1.94 10.01 13.41
CA ILE A 311 0.99 10.12 12.32
C ILE A 311 0.47 11.56 12.17
N GLU A 312 0.13 12.23 13.28
CA GLU A 312 -0.33 13.62 13.24
C GLU A 312 0.72 14.57 12.67
N LYS A 313 1.98 14.43 13.08
CA LYS A 313 3.10 15.21 12.53
C LYS A 313 3.27 14.97 11.02
N LEU A 314 3.19 13.72 10.59
CA LEU A 314 3.38 13.36 9.18
C LEU A 314 2.21 13.79 8.30
N LYS A 315 0.97 13.71 8.80
CA LYS A 315 -0.22 14.15 8.06
C LYS A 315 -0.23 15.63 7.71
N ILE A 316 0.45 16.48 8.50
CA ILE A 316 0.61 17.91 8.21
C ILE A 316 1.52 18.12 6.99
N LEU A 317 2.57 17.30 6.86
CA LEU A 317 3.57 17.40 5.79
C LEU A 317 3.09 16.70 4.50
N ASP A 318 2.53 15.50 4.64
CA ASP A 318 1.98 14.71 3.53
C ASP A 318 0.76 13.86 3.99
N PRO A 319 -0.47 14.23 3.58
CA PRO A 319 -1.67 13.45 3.89
C PRO A 319 -1.74 12.20 3.01
N SER A 320 -0.89 11.22 3.31
CA SER A 320 -0.88 9.93 2.62
C SER A 320 -2.00 9.00 3.16
N PRO A 321 -2.72 8.27 2.30
CA PRO A 321 -3.81 7.39 2.77
C PRO A 321 -3.35 6.20 3.63
N ILE A 322 -2.09 5.79 3.51
CA ILE A 322 -1.50 4.72 4.32
C ILE A 322 -1.45 5.11 5.80
N LEU A 323 -1.15 6.37 6.11
CA LEU A 323 -1.17 6.89 7.48
C LEU A 323 -2.57 6.84 8.09
N SER A 324 -3.62 7.10 7.30
CA SER A 324 -5.00 6.94 7.76
C SER A 324 -5.35 5.48 8.03
N SER A 325 -4.83 4.54 7.24
CA SER A 325 -5.03 3.10 7.46
C SER A 325 -4.29 2.63 8.72
N PHE A 326 -3.04 3.06 8.92
CA PHE A 326 -2.28 2.82 10.14
C PHE A 326 -2.98 3.39 11.37
N GLN A 327 -3.55 4.60 11.25
CA GLN A 327 -4.31 5.21 12.33
C GLN A 327 -5.53 4.37 12.71
N VAL A 328 -6.34 3.92 11.75
CA VAL A 328 -7.51 3.08 12.06
C VAL A 328 -7.09 1.78 12.74
N MET A 329 -6.06 1.08 12.25
CA MET A 329 -5.57 -0.14 12.89
C MET A 329 -5.05 0.11 14.32
N LEU A 330 -4.35 1.22 14.56
CA LEU A 330 -3.92 1.59 15.92
C LEU A 330 -5.13 1.82 16.83
N LEU A 331 -6.16 2.53 16.32
CA LEU A 331 -7.41 2.77 17.03
C LEU A 331 -8.12 1.46 17.39
N GLU A 332 -8.19 0.49 16.47
CA GLU A 332 -8.77 -0.83 16.75
C GLU A 332 -8.08 -1.51 17.95
N HIS A 333 -6.74 -1.53 17.98
CA HIS A 333 -5.99 -2.17 19.06
C HIS A 333 -6.13 -1.45 20.41
N ILE A 334 -6.10 -0.11 20.41
CA ILE A 334 -6.28 0.65 21.66
C ILE A 334 -7.71 0.55 22.18
N ILE A 335 -8.74 0.53 21.32
CA ILE A 335 -10.13 0.30 21.74
C ILE A 335 -10.22 -1.02 22.48
N MET A 336 -9.68 -2.10 21.91
CA MET A 336 -9.68 -3.41 22.56
C MET A 336 -8.91 -3.38 23.90
N CYS A 337 -7.77 -2.70 23.97
CA CYS A 337 -7.02 -2.50 25.21
C CYS A 337 -7.86 -1.74 26.28
N ARG A 338 -8.57 -0.68 25.89
CA ARG A 338 -9.42 0.12 26.79
C ARG A 338 -10.62 -0.68 27.30
N LEU A 339 -11.23 -1.51 26.45
CA LEU A 339 -12.31 -2.42 26.85
C LEU A 339 -11.83 -3.45 27.89
N VAL A 340 -10.68 -4.09 27.66
CA VAL A 340 -10.10 -5.08 28.60
C VAL A 340 -9.72 -4.44 29.94
N THR A 341 -9.20 -3.21 29.92
CA THR A 341 -8.83 -2.47 31.14
C THR A 341 -10.02 -1.80 31.85
N GLY A 342 -11.23 -1.88 31.28
CA GLY A 342 -12.45 -1.31 31.89
C GLY A 342 -12.68 0.19 31.64
N HIS A 343 -11.84 0.85 30.83
CA HIS A 343 -11.97 2.27 30.50
C HIS A 343 -12.99 2.52 29.38
N LYS A 344 -14.27 2.21 29.65
CA LYS A 344 -15.35 2.21 28.65
C LYS A 344 -15.57 3.59 27.99
N ALA A 345 -15.49 4.68 28.75
CA ALA A 345 -15.69 6.04 28.23
C ALA A 345 -14.64 6.40 27.15
N LEU A 346 -13.37 6.10 27.42
CA LEU A 346 -12.28 6.31 26.46
C LEU A 346 -12.46 5.39 25.24
N ALA A 347 -12.82 4.11 25.44
CA ALA A 347 -13.08 3.21 24.33
C ALA A 347 -14.15 3.75 23.36
N LEU A 348 -15.22 4.37 23.87
CA LEU A 348 -16.25 4.98 23.03
C LEU A 348 -15.75 6.22 22.26
N GLN A 349 -14.90 7.04 22.87
CA GLN A 349 -14.27 8.19 22.20
C GLN A 349 -13.40 7.74 21.03
N GLU A 350 -12.56 6.71 21.24
CA GLU A 350 -11.70 6.15 20.20
C GLU A 350 -12.51 5.48 19.08
N ILE A 351 -13.62 4.79 19.41
CA ILE A 351 -14.56 4.26 18.40
C ILE A 351 -15.14 5.40 17.55
N SER A 352 -15.57 6.49 18.18
CA SER A 352 -16.09 7.67 17.47
C SER A 352 -15.04 8.25 16.51
N GLN A 353 -13.79 8.37 16.95
CA GLN A 353 -12.68 8.83 16.11
C GLN A 353 -12.44 7.88 14.93
N ALA A 354 -12.45 6.56 15.14
CA ALA A 354 -12.28 5.58 14.07
C ALA A 354 -13.44 5.66 13.05
N CYS A 355 -14.68 5.83 13.51
CA CYS A 355 -15.85 6.04 12.65
C CYS A 355 -15.72 7.33 11.82
N GLN A 356 -15.31 8.45 12.43
CA GLN A 356 -15.10 9.71 11.73
C GLN A 356 -14.05 9.53 10.62
N LEU A 357 -12.90 8.92 10.91
CA LEU A 357 -11.87 8.66 9.89
C LEU A 357 -12.39 7.81 8.73
N CYS A 358 -13.22 6.81 9.02
CA CYS A 358 -13.83 5.98 7.99
C CYS A 358 -14.89 6.73 7.17
N GLN A 359 -15.63 7.67 7.75
CA GLN A 359 -16.60 8.50 7.02
C GLN A 359 -15.92 9.43 6.00
N HIS A 360 -14.74 9.96 6.34
CA HIS A 360 -13.96 10.82 5.42
C HIS A 360 -13.38 10.04 4.23
N SER A 361 -13.34 8.71 4.29
CA SER A 361 -12.77 7.85 3.25
C SER A 361 -13.65 6.62 3.03
N PRO A 362 -14.55 6.62 2.02
CA PRO A 362 -15.53 5.54 1.82
C PRO A 362 -14.88 4.15 1.67
N ARG A 363 -13.62 4.09 1.19
CA ARG A 363 -12.84 2.86 1.07
C ARG A 363 -12.29 2.33 2.42
N LEU A 364 -12.00 3.21 3.39
CA LEU A 364 -11.63 2.78 4.75
C LEU A 364 -12.85 2.18 5.45
N PHE A 365 -14.03 2.77 5.24
CA PHE A 365 -15.27 2.24 5.75
C PHE A 365 -15.56 0.84 5.20
N SER A 366 -15.46 0.60 3.88
CA SER A 366 -15.70 -0.74 3.33
C SER A 366 -14.76 -1.81 3.91
N THR A 367 -13.54 -1.42 4.26
CA THR A 367 -12.51 -2.33 4.80
C THR A 367 -12.72 -2.66 6.27
N HIS A 368 -13.00 -1.62 7.07
CA HIS A 368 -13.02 -1.71 8.52
C HIS A 368 -14.43 -1.74 9.09
N ALA A 369 -15.49 -1.64 8.27
CA ALA A 369 -16.87 -1.60 8.77
C ALA A 369 -17.21 -2.84 9.60
N ALA A 370 -16.83 -4.04 9.15
CA ALA A 370 -17.07 -5.26 9.90
C ALA A 370 -16.35 -5.25 11.26
N GLN A 371 -15.09 -4.79 11.30
CA GLN A 371 -14.30 -4.63 12.51
C GLN A 371 -14.89 -3.57 13.45
N LEU A 372 -15.32 -2.41 12.93
CA LEU A 372 -15.94 -1.35 13.72
C LEU A 372 -17.25 -1.81 14.35
N HIS A 373 -18.11 -2.50 13.61
CA HIS A 373 -19.33 -3.12 14.16
C HIS A 373 -18.99 -4.19 15.20
N THR A 374 -17.91 -4.95 15.00
CA THR A 374 -17.41 -5.91 16.00
C THR A 374 -16.98 -5.20 17.29
N LEU A 375 -16.24 -4.09 17.19
CA LEU A 375 -15.79 -3.30 18.35
C LEU A 375 -16.97 -2.64 19.09
N LEU A 376 -17.98 -2.15 18.37
CA LEU A 376 -19.24 -1.67 18.94
C LEU A 376 -20.02 -2.79 19.64
N GLY A 377 -20.03 -3.99 19.07
CA GLY A 377 -20.57 -5.18 19.71
C GLY A 377 -19.87 -5.49 21.03
N LEU A 378 -18.53 -5.54 21.03
CA LEU A 378 -17.72 -5.77 22.23
C LEU A 378 -17.94 -4.67 23.30
N TYR A 379 -18.04 -3.41 22.88
CA TYR A 379 -18.40 -2.31 23.78
C TYR A 379 -19.77 -2.55 24.42
N SER A 380 -20.77 -2.92 23.61
CA SER A 380 -22.14 -3.19 24.08
C SER A 380 -22.18 -4.36 25.09
N VAL A 381 -21.42 -5.43 24.84
CA VAL A 381 -21.22 -6.53 25.80
C VAL A 381 -20.61 -6.03 27.11
N SER A 382 -19.63 -5.11 27.04
CA SER A 382 -18.98 -4.57 28.24
C SER A 382 -19.92 -3.71 29.10
N VAL A 383 -20.97 -3.11 28.49
CA VAL A 383 -21.99 -2.29 29.18
C VAL A 383 -23.23 -3.14 29.56
N ASN A 384 -23.23 -4.45 29.27
CA ASN A 384 -24.37 -5.37 29.45
C ASN A 384 -25.62 -5.02 28.62
N CYS A 385 -25.44 -4.37 27.46
CA CYS A 385 -26.52 -4.17 26.49
C CYS A 385 -26.50 -5.30 25.45
N MET A 386 -27.12 -6.43 25.78
CA MET A 386 -27.03 -7.65 24.96
C MET A 386 -27.78 -7.55 23.62
N ASP A 387 -28.98 -6.96 23.60
CA ASP A 387 -29.74 -6.71 22.36
C ASP A 387 -28.93 -5.89 21.35
N SER A 388 -28.29 -4.81 21.81
CA SER A 388 -27.41 -3.98 20.99
C SER A 388 -26.18 -4.74 20.53
N ALA A 389 -25.59 -5.58 21.39
CA ALA A 389 -24.45 -6.40 21.02
C ALA A 389 -24.81 -7.39 19.90
N GLU A 390 -25.94 -8.09 20.00
CA GLU A 390 -26.45 -8.99 18.97
C GLU A 390 -26.65 -8.27 17.63
N ALA A 391 -27.30 -7.11 17.64
CA ALA A 391 -27.54 -6.33 16.42
C ALA A 391 -26.24 -5.92 15.72
N GLN A 392 -25.24 -5.48 16.49
CA GLN A 392 -23.94 -5.09 15.96
C GLN A 392 -23.14 -6.28 15.42
N PHE A 393 -23.09 -7.40 16.14
CA PHE A 393 -22.44 -8.61 15.65
C PHE A 393 -23.12 -9.21 14.41
N THR A 394 -24.45 -9.19 14.36
CA THR A 394 -25.20 -9.64 13.17
C THR A 394 -24.91 -8.77 11.96
N THR A 395 -24.76 -7.45 12.17
CA THR A 395 -24.36 -6.52 11.10
C THR A 395 -22.92 -6.78 10.66
N ALA A 396 -22.00 -7.00 11.60
CA ALA A 396 -20.61 -7.36 11.30
C ALA A 396 -20.51 -8.66 10.49
N LEU A 397 -21.34 -9.67 10.79
CA LEU A 397 -21.38 -10.94 10.04
C LEU A 397 -21.85 -10.78 8.59
N ARG A 398 -22.75 -9.83 8.32
CA ARG A 398 -23.20 -9.54 6.95
C ARG A 398 -22.14 -8.80 6.13
N LEU A 399 -21.27 -8.06 6.80
CA LEU A 399 -20.24 -7.24 6.16
C LEU A 399 -18.89 -7.95 6.06
N THR A 400 -18.63 -8.97 6.87
CA THR A 400 -17.35 -9.67 6.86
C THR A 400 -17.28 -10.69 5.72
N THR A 401 -16.16 -10.68 4.99
CA THR A 401 -15.77 -11.75 4.06
C THR A 401 -14.57 -12.54 4.57
N HIS A 402 -14.00 -12.12 5.70
CA HIS A 402 -12.84 -12.77 6.31
C HIS A 402 -13.25 -13.88 7.27
N GLN A 403 -12.73 -15.09 7.04
CA GLN A 403 -13.05 -16.28 7.83
C GLN A 403 -12.65 -16.16 9.31
N GLU A 404 -11.54 -15.50 9.61
CA GLU A 404 -11.07 -15.32 10.99
C GLU A 404 -11.95 -14.33 11.77
N LEU A 405 -12.27 -13.18 11.17
CA LEU A 405 -13.20 -12.21 11.76
C LEU A 405 -14.57 -12.83 11.94
N TRP A 406 -15.03 -13.63 10.96
CA TRP A 406 -16.27 -14.39 11.07
C TRP A 406 -16.24 -15.30 12.30
N THR A 407 -15.18 -16.10 12.46
CA THR A 407 -15.02 -17.01 13.62
C THR A 407 -15.01 -16.24 14.94
N TYR A 408 -14.32 -15.09 14.97
CA TYR A 408 -14.26 -14.22 16.14
C TYR A 408 -15.64 -13.64 16.49
N ILE A 409 -16.39 -13.12 15.52
CA ILE A 409 -17.72 -12.56 15.74
C ILE A 409 -18.69 -13.66 16.21
N VAL A 410 -18.70 -14.82 15.57
CA VAL A 410 -19.58 -15.94 15.96
C VAL A 410 -19.30 -16.40 17.39
N THR A 411 -18.03 -16.46 17.80
CA THR A 411 -17.64 -16.83 19.17
C THR A 411 -18.16 -15.82 20.20
N ASN A 412 -18.05 -14.52 19.89
CA ASN A 412 -18.57 -13.46 20.76
C ASN A 412 -20.11 -13.45 20.79
N LEU A 413 -20.76 -13.68 19.65
CA LEU A 413 -22.22 -13.79 19.56
C LEU A 413 -22.75 -14.99 20.36
N ALA A 414 -22.08 -16.14 20.29
CA ALA A 414 -22.41 -17.29 21.11
C ALA A 414 -22.31 -16.97 22.61
N SER A 415 -21.30 -16.18 23.01
CA SER A 415 -21.15 -15.73 24.40
C SER A 415 -22.30 -14.81 24.86
N VAL A 416 -22.84 -13.98 23.96
CA VAL A 416 -24.03 -13.16 24.23
C VAL A 416 -25.25 -14.05 24.46
N TYR A 417 -25.51 -15.01 23.57
CA TYR A 417 -26.66 -15.92 23.70
C TYR A 417 -26.61 -16.81 24.94
N ILE A 418 -25.41 -17.25 25.36
CA ILE A 418 -25.23 -17.98 26.61
C ILE A 418 -25.59 -17.10 27.81
N ARG A 419 -25.17 -15.82 27.80
CA ARG A 419 -25.44 -14.87 28.88
C ARG A 419 -26.93 -14.53 29.04
N GLU A 420 -27.69 -14.54 27.96
CA GLU A 420 -29.14 -14.30 27.98
C GLU A 420 -29.96 -15.52 28.41
N GLY A 421 -29.36 -16.72 28.47
CA GLY A 421 -29.97 -17.92 29.05
C GLY A 421 -31.15 -18.52 28.27
N ASN A 422 -31.56 -17.94 27.14
CA ASN A 422 -32.86 -18.25 26.51
C ASN A 422 -32.81 -18.78 25.07
N ARG A 423 -31.63 -19.03 24.47
CA ARG A 423 -31.53 -19.39 23.03
C ARG A 423 -30.51 -20.49 22.69
N HIS A 424 -30.42 -21.55 23.51
CA HIS A 424 -29.50 -22.68 23.25
C HIS A 424 -29.71 -23.37 21.88
N GLN A 425 -30.93 -23.36 21.33
CA GLN A 425 -31.24 -23.95 20.02
C GLN A 425 -30.64 -23.15 18.84
N ASP A 426 -30.61 -21.82 18.89
CA ASP A 426 -30.05 -20.96 17.83
C ASP A 426 -28.51 -21.05 17.74
N VAL A 427 -27.85 -21.31 18.88
CA VAL A 427 -26.40 -21.54 18.97
C VAL A 427 -26.01 -22.86 18.30
N SER A 428 -26.82 -23.91 18.49
CA SER A 428 -26.51 -25.26 18.02
C SER A 428 -26.87 -25.50 16.55
N THR A 429 -27.95 -24.91 16.03
CA THR A 429 -28.41 -25.16 14.64
C THR A 429 -27.77 -24.28 13.57
N ARG A 430 -27.21 -23.11 13.90
CA ARG A 430 -26.64 -22.20 12.88
C ARG A 430 -25.11 -22.09 12.87
N HIS A 431 -24.42 -22.43 13.96
CA HIS A 431 -23.02 -22.00 14.15
C HIS A 431 -22.07 -23.07 14.70
N MET A 432 -22.55 -24.29 14.98
CA MET A 432 -21.80 -25.28 15.75
C MET A 432 -21.05 -26.37 14.93
N HIS A 433 -20.91 -26.20 13.61
CA HIS A 433 -20.13 -27.13 12.77
C HIS A 433 -18.64 -26.78 12.63
N SER A 434 -18.16 -25.69 13.23
CA SER A 434 -16.78 -25.21 13.06
C SER A 434 -16.04 -24.90 14.37
N PHE A 435 -16.33 -25.63 15.45
CA PHE A 435 -15.57 -25.52 16.69
C PHE A 435 -14.25 -26.31 16.61
N LEU A 436 -13.17 -25.64 16.22
CA LEU A 436 -11.80 -25.93 16.66
C LEU A 436 -11.12 -24.60 17.06
N PRO A 437 -10.20 -24.60 18.04
CA PRO A 437 -9.79 -23.41 18.76
C PRO A 437 -8.87 -22.51 17.91
N CYS A 438 -9.43 -21.45 17.35
CA CYS A 438 -8.64 -20.30 16.91
C CYS A 438 -9.12 -19.06 17.67
N LEU A 439 -8.79 -19.00 18.96
CA LEU A 439 -8.61 -17.73 19.67
C LEU A 439 -7.34 -17.06 19.12
N HIS A 440 -7.35 -16.65 17.84
CA HIS A 440 -6.25 -15.93 17.24
C HIS A 440 -6.72 -14.63 16.61
N PHE A 441 -6.20 -13.55 17.19
CA PHE A 441 -6.27 -12.15 16.79
C PHE A 441 -5.48 -11.90 15.47
N SER A 442 -5.72 -12.72 14.44
CA SER A 442 -4.96 -12.79 13.18
C SER A 442 -5.46 -11.79 12.10
N MET A 443 -6.62 -11.17 12.35
CA MET A 443 -7.25 -10.22 11.43
C MET A 443 -6.44 -8.94 11.16
N SER A 444 -5.70 -8.46 12.16
CA SER A 444 -4.85 -7.29 11.97
C SER A 444 -3.62 -7.62 11.12
N VAL A 445 -3.15 -8.87 11.11
CA VAL A 445 -1.94 -9.27 10.40
C VAL A 445 -2.18 -9.40 8.91
N THR A 446 -3.23 -10.10 8.46
CA THR A 446 -3.51 -10.24 7.02
C THR A 446 -3.79 -8.89 6.34
N LEU A 447 -4.53 -8.02 7.01
CA LEU A 447 -4.77 -6.66 6.54
C LEU A 447 -3.48 -5.84 6.51
N PHE A 448 -2.69 -5.89 7.57
CA PHE A 448 -1.39 -5.24 7.66
C PHE A 448 -0.40 -5.72 6.59
N LEU A 449 -0.41 -7.02 6.28
CA LEU A 449 0.37 -7.65 5.22
C LEU A 449 -0.04 -7.14 3.82
N LEU A 450 -1.32 -6.98 3.56
CA LEU A 450 -1.80 -6.32 2.33
C LEU A 450 -1.31 -4.88 2.24
N LEU A 451 -1.46 -4.11 3.32
CA LEU A 451 -1.04 -2.71 3.35
C LEU A 451 0.49 -2.58 3.11
N LEU A 452 1.28 -3.54 3.58
CA LEU A 452 2.72 -3.62 3.32
C LEU A 452 3.05 -3.89 1.86
N PHE A 453 2.41 -4.90 1.27
CA PHE A 453 2.65 -5.31 -0.12
C PHE A 453 2.40 -4.16 -1.08
N PHE A 454 1.32 -3.44 -0.84
CA PHE A 454 0.91 -2.35 -1.70
C PHE A 454 1.62 -1.04 -1.40
N ALA A 455 2.21 -0.84 -0.21
CA ALA A 455 3.09 0.30 0.02
C ALA A 455 4.35 0.12 -0.83
N LEU A 456 4.84 -1.12 -0.90
CA LEU A 456 6.03 -1.51 -1.64
C LEU A 456 5.90 -1.31 -3.15
N CYS A 457 4.76 -1.67 -3.75
CA CYS A 457 4.49 -1.53 -5.20
C CYS A 457 4.48 -0.08 -5.71
N SER A 458 4.74 0.84 -4.81
CA SER A 458 4.15 2.15 -4.78
C SER A 458 5.17 3.13 -4.19
N SER A 459 6.44 2.77 -4.16
CA SER A 459 7.48 3.62 -3.64
C SER A 459 8.05 4.52 -4.73
N HIS A 460 7.85 5.82 -4.54
CA HIS A 460 8.41 6.90 -5.36
C HIS A 460 9.58 7.55 -4.60
N THR A 461 10.62 7.98 -5.31
CA THR A 461 11.47 9.10 -4.89
C THR A 461 11.61 10.07 -6.05
N GLU A 462 11.12 11.29 -5.77
CA GLU A 462 11.49 12.60 -6.31
C GLU A 462 11.05 13.00 -7.73
N ASP A 463 10.33 14.13 -7.72
CA ASP A 463 9.79 14.95 -8.80
C ASP A 463 8.60 14.45 -9.64
N LEU A 464 7.55 15.29 -9.57
CA LEU A 464 6.22 15.22 -10.18
C LEU A 464 5.24 14.20 -9.59
N GLY A 465 4.51 14.63 -8.56
CA GLY A 465 3.13 14.16 -8.33
C GLY A 465 2.94 13.38 -7.05
N LYS A 466 2.90 14.12 -5.93
CA LYS A 466 2.28 13.69 -4.67
C LYS A 466 0.91 13.03 -4.97
N LYS A 467 0.72 11.77 -4.54
CA LYS A 467 -0.47 10.89 -4.64
C LYS A 467 -0.60 9.99 -5.89
N GLY A 468 0.09 8.85 -5.93
CA GLY A 468 -0.22 7.77 -6.90
C GLY A 468 -0.35 6.36 -6.31
N ILE A 469 -0.21 6.20 -4.99
CA ILE A 469 0.52 5.04 -4.49
C ILE A 469 -0.16 4.32 -3.32
N CYS A 470 -1.17 4.94 -2.73
CA CYS A 470 -2.12 4.23 -1.88
C CYS A 470 -3.26 3.59 -2.68
N GLU A 471 -3.31 3.80 -3.98
CA GLU A 471 -4.47 3.50 -4.80
C GLU A 471 -4.65 2.03 -5.15
N ILE A 472 -3.56 1.28 -5.17
CA ILE A 472 -3.63 -0.13 -5.46
C ILE A 472 -3.44 -1.00 -4.18
N LEU A 473 -3.12 -0.34 -3.05
CA LEU A 473 -3.49 -0.70 -1.66
C LEU A 473 -4.99 -0.90 -1.47
N PHE A 474 -5.73 0.03 -2.07
CA PHE A 474 -7.16 0.15 -1.94
C PHE A 474 -7.96 -0.74 -2.90
N SER A 475 -7.32 -1.32 -3.92
CA SER A 475 -8.06 -2.14 -4.89
C SER A 475 -8.21 -3.60 -4.44
N TYR A 476 -7.42 -4.11 -3.49
CA TYR A 476 -7.62 -5.48 -2.96
C TYR A 476 -8.68 -5.49 -1.88
N LEU A 477 -8.77 -4.39 -1.15
CA LEU A 477 -9.90 -4.09 -0.26
C LEU A 477 -11.20 -3.82 -1.04
N ARG A 478 -11.10 -3.62 -2.35
CA ARG A 478 -12.25 -3.51 -3.27
C ARG A 478 -12.77 -4.86 -3.76
N TYR A 479 -11.98 -5.92 -3.61
CA TYR A 479 -12.33 -7.26 -4.07
C TYR A 479 -12.20 -8.33 -2.99
N SER A 480 -12.06 -7.96 -1.71
CA SER A 480 -12.58 -8.75 -0.58
C SER A 480 -14.12 -8.88 -0.59
N LEU A 481 -14.76 -8.79 -1.76
CA LEU A 481 -16.05 -9.38 -2.10
C LEU A 481 -15.80 -10.83 -2.50
#